data_AF-A0A9Y4K016-F1
#
_entry.id   AF-A0A9Y4K016-F1
#
_cell.length_a   1.000
_cell.length_b   1.000
_cell.length_c   1.000
_cell.angle_alpha   90.00
_cell.angle_beta   90.00
_cell.angle_gamma   90.00
#
_symmetry.space_group_name_H-M   'P 1'
#
loop_
_entity.id
_entity.type
_entity.pdbx_description
1 polymer ?
#
loop_
_entity_poly.entity_id
_entity_poly.type
_entity_poly.pdbx_seq_one_letter_code
_entity_poly.pdbx_strand_id
1 'polypeptide(L)'
;MAFLQQMRSPRFSFIQTVASLLLSTVALMSSYWCVGKQKVPKPLCSATKHSNCIPVPGVSNSSRIQFFWETGDDRFVFPTFHTGLFITCEENIYTDEWEEKCRGFYTLTPGCEKVMMWLSLSLELIYIGLLLISCTLLSVQLCIRAWFPSTQRWGQLLNAFAAVFTVLGGLLGMVGHMMFMQVFQTTASMGPEDFKPHSYGYSWAF
;
A
#
# COMPACT_ATOMS: atom_id res chain seq x y z
N MET A 1 19.50 31.22 19.48
CA MET A 1 18.25 31.90 19.07
C MET A 1 18.02 31.90 17.55
N ALA A 2 19.04 32.07 16.71
CA ALA A 2 18.90 32.01 15.23
C ALA A 2 18.38 30.66 14.70
N PHE A 3 18.82 29.54 15.27
CA PHE A 3 18.34 28.20 14.90
C PHE A 3 16.81 28.02 15.11
N LEU A 4 16.27 28.53 16.22
CA LEU A 4 14.83 28.51 16.50
C LEU A 4 14.03 29.39 15.53
N GLN A 5 14.60 30.51 15.06
CA GLN A 5 13.97 31.36 14.05
C GLN A 5 13.99 30.73 12.66
N GLN A 6 15.05 29.98 12.32
CA GLN A 6 15.15 29.21 11.08
C GLN A 6 14.12 28.06 11.03
N MET A 7 14.00 27.31 12.14
CA MET A 7 13.03 26.22 12.31
C MET A 7 11.58 26.70 12.28
N ARG A 8 11.31 27.94 12.68
CA ARG A 8 9.97 28.56 12.66
C ARG A 8 9.64 29.21 11.31
N SER A 9 10.43 28.97 10.27
CA SER A 9 10.20 29.59 8.96
C SER A 9 9.02 28.94 8.24
N PRO A 10 8.09 29.74 7.68
CA PRO A 10 6.93 29.20 6.94
C PRO A 10 7.33 28.44 5.67
N ARG A 11 8.56 28.67 5.17
CA ARG A 11 9.13 27.93 4.04
C ARG A 11 9.40 26.47 4.40
N PHE A 12 9.88 26.20 5.62
CA PHE A 12 10.13 24.83 6.07
C PHE A 12 8.82 24.05 6.19
N SER A 13 7.80 24.65 6.80
CA SER A 13 6.46 24.05 6.89
C SER A 13 5.88 23.75 5.50
N PHE A 14 6.02 24.67 4.55
CA PHE A 14 5.59 24.44 3.17
C PHE A 14 6.31 23.24 2.53
N ILE A 15 7.65 23.19 2.61
CA ILE A 15 8.44 22.08 2.05
C ILE A 15 8.04 20.75 2.70
N GLN A 16 7.85 20.73 4.02
CA GLN A 16 7.41 19.54 4.74
C GLN A 16 6.02 19.08 4.29
N THR A 17 5.05 19.99 4.14
CA THR A 17 3.70 19.65 3.67
C THR A 17 3.72 19.15 2.23
N VAL A 18 4.53 19.73 1.35
CA VAL A 18 4.71 19.25 -0.03
C VAL A 18 5.30 17.85 -0.04
N ALA A 19 6.37 17.60 0.73
CA ALA A 19 6.98 16.28 0.83
C ALA A 19 5.99 15.24 1.38
N SER A 20 5.25 15.59 2.44
CA SER A 20 4.21 14.73 3.02
C SER A 20 3.10 14.40 2.02
N LEU A 21 2.64 15.39 1.25
CA LEU A 21 1.64 15.19 0.21
C LEU A 21 2.12 14.24 -0.89
N LEU A 22 3.36 14.43 -1.38
CA LEU A 22 3.95 13.57 -2.41
C LEU A 22 4.10 12.14 -1.92
N LEU A 23 4.67 11.94 -0.72
CA LEU A 23 4.83 10.60 -0.13
C LEU A 23 3.47 9.93 0.09
N SER A 24 2.46 10.65 0.57
CA SER A 24 1.11 10.10 0.78
C SER A 24 0.43 9.72 -0.53
N THR A 25 0.64 10.50 -1.59
CA THR A 25 0.09 10.18 -2.92
C THR A 25 0.76 8.94 -3.52
N VAL A 26 2.09 8.83 -3.36
CA VAL A 26 2.85 7.64 -3.78
C VAL A 26 2.41 6.41 -2.98
N ALA A 27 2.23 6.54 -1.67
CA ALA A 27 1.71 5.48 -0.82
C ALA A 27 0.34 5.01 -1.31
N LEU A 28 -0.61 5.93 -1.52
CA LEU A 28 -1.97 5.62 -1.97
C LEU A 28 -2.00 4.84 -3.31
N MET A 29 -1.12 5.20 -4.25
CA MET A 29 -1.04 4.54 -5.56
C MET A 29 -0.21 3.26 -5.57
N SER A 30 0.57 3.01 -4.51
CA SER A 30 1.42 1.84 -4.43
C SER A 30 0.63 0.57 -4.09
N SER A 31 0.98 -0.53 -4.73
CA SER A 31 0.52 -1.88 -4.37
C SER A 31 1.36 -2.52 -3.26
N TYR A 32 2.31 -1.78 -2.66
CA TYR A 32 3.28 -2.30 -1.70
C TYR A 32 3.03 -1.80 -0.27
N TRP A 33 1.79 -1.91 0.22
CA TRP A 33 1.48 -1.63 1.63
C TRP A 33 1.85 -2.84 2.50
N CYS A 34 1.43 -4.02 2.07
CA CYS A 34 1.75 -5.29 2.70
C CYS A 34 2.39 -6.22 1.68
N VAL A 35 3.41 -6.95 2.10
CA VAL A 35 4.04 -8.02 1.29
C VAL A 35 3.98 -9.31 2.09
N GLY A 36 3.70 -10.41 1.41
CA GLY A 36 3.64 -11.71 2.05
C GLY A 36 3.93 -12.86 1.10
N LYS A 37 3.85 -14.06 1.67
CA LYS A 37 3.95 -15.33 0.97
C LYS A 37 2.71 -16.15 1.24
N GLN A 38 2.16 -16.76 0.20
CA GLN A 38 1.11 -17.77 0.33
C GLN A 38 1.74 -19.16 0.38
N LYS A 39 0.96 -20.17 0.75
CA LYS A 39 1.36 -21.57 0.70
C LYS A 39 0.37 -22.31 -0.18
N VAL A 40 0.79 -22.61 -1.40
CA VAL A 40 -0.07 -23.22 -2.43
C VAL A 40 0.56 -24.54 -2.88
N PRO A 41 -0.23 -25.61 -3.11
CA PRO A 41 0.32 -26.85 -3.65
C PRO A 41 1.00 -26.62 -5.00
N LYS A 42 2.08 -27.36 -5.27
CA LYS A 42 2.79 -27.29 -6.55
C LYS A 42 1.85 -27.60 -7.73
N PRO A 43 1.83 -26.76 -8.78
CA PRO A 43 1.08 -27.05 -9.99
C PRO A 43 1.74 -28.18 -10.78
N LEU A 44 0.97 -28.80 -11.67
CA LEU A 44 1.47 -29.81 -12.61
C LEU A 44 2.33 -29.14 -13.68
N CYS A 45 3.40 -29.81 -14.12
CA CYS A 45 4.25 -29.29 -15.19
C CYS A 45 3.46 -29.18 -16.51
N SER A 46 3.67 -28.08 -17.23
CA SER A 46 3.00 -27.74 -18.49
C SER A 46 4.05 -27.35 -19.54
N ALA A 47 3.63 -27.12 -20.78
CA ALA A 47 4.52 -26.63 -21.85
C ALA A 47 5.16 -25.26 -21.54
N THR A 48 4.59 -24.50 -20.60
CA THR A 48 5.04 -23.17 -20.17
C THR A 48 5.68 -23.14 -18.78
N LYS A 49 5.70 -24.30 -18.09
CA LYS A 49 6.25 -24.42 -16.73
C LYS A 49 6.95 -25.76 -16.55
N HIS A 50 8.26 -25.69 -16.43
CA HIS A 50 9.18 -26.80 -16.32
C HIS A 50 9.90 -26.84 -14.97
N SER A 51 9.94 -25.72 -14.21
CA SER A 51 10.58 -25.65 -12.90
C SER A 51 9.56 -25.64 -11.74
N ASN A 52 9.93 -26.18 -10.58
CA ASN A 52 9.10 -26.21 -9.35
C ASN A 52 7.65 -26.72 -9.55
N CYS A 53 7.48 -27.73 -10.41
CA CYS A 53 6.20 -28.31 -10.76
C CYS A 53 6.23 -29.84 -10.60
N ILE A 54 5.06 -30.45 -10.46
CA ILE A 54 4.93 -31.91 -10.36
C ILE A 54 4.98 -32.49 -11.79
N PRO A 55 5.95 -33.38 -12.11
CA PRO A 55 6.09 -33.91 -13.46
C PRO A 55 4.91 -34.82 -13.81
N VAL A 56 4.30 -34.58 -14.97
CA VAL A 56 3.25 -35.44 -15.53
C VAL A 56 3.80 -36.29 -16.69
N PRO A 57 3.33 -37.55 -16.83
CA PRO A 57 3.72 -38.40 -17.95
C PRO A 57 3.31 -37.74 -19.27
N GLY A 58 4.25 -37.56 -20.21
CA GLY A 58 3.99 -37.02 -21.55
C GLY A 58 4.40 -35.56 -21.80
N VAL A 59 4.75 -34.79 -20.77
CA VAL A 59 5.30 -33.42 -20.91
C VAL A 59 6.83 -33.39 -20.86
N SER A 60 7.43 -34.33 -20.13
CA SER A 60 8.90 -34.47 -20.06
C SER A 60 9.33 -35.73 -20.81
N ASN A 61 10.36 -35.61 -21.66
CA ASN A 61 10.96 -36.72 -22.41
C ASN A 61 11.80 -37.66 -21.51
N SER A 62 11.50 -37.65 -20.21
CA SER A 62 12.18 -38.38 -19.16
C SER A 62 11.50 -39.73 -19.00
N SER A 63 12.01 -40.76 -19.67
CA SER A 63 11.60 -42.16 -19.51
C SER A 63 11.92 -42.77 -18.12
N ARG A 64 12.19 -41.93 -17.12
CA ARG A 64 12.42 -42.36 -15.73
C ARG A 64 11.15 -42.13 -14.93
N ILE A 65 10.59 -43.23 -14.42
CA ILE A 65 9.62 -43.21 -13.32
C ILE A 65 10.36 -42.63 -12.11
N GLN A 66 10.25 -41.32 -11.92
CA GLN A 66 10.86 -40.64 -10.79
C GLN A 66 9.91 -40.81 -9.60
N PHE A 67 10.21 -41.79 -8.75
CA PHE A 67 9.57 -41.89 -7.43
C PHE A 67 9.96 -40.65 -6.63
N PHE A 68 9.05 -39.68 -6.58
CA PHE A 68 9.27 -38.44 -5.85
C PHE A 68 8.83 -38.64 -4.40
N TRP A 69 9.80 -38.76 -3.50
CA TRP A 69 9.56 -38.81 -2.05
C TRP A 69 9.47 -37.38 -1.48
N GLU A 70 8.49 -36.62 -1.95
CA GLU A 70 8.26 -35.23 -1.52
C GLU A 70 7.61 -35.25 -0.13
N THR A 71 8.41 -35.00 0.90
CA THR A 71 7.95 -35.08 2.30
C THR A 71 7.76 -33.68 2.86
N GLY A 72 6.62 -33.44 3.51
CA GLY A 72 6.38 -32.16 4.20
C GLY A 72 6.19 -30.97 3.26
N ASP A 73 7.08 -29.98 3.36
CA ASP A 73 6.99 -28.65 2.72
C ASP A 73 7.41 -28.61 1.25
N ASP A 74 8.14 -29.62 0.77
CA ASP A 74 8.55 -29.71 -0.64
C ASP A 74 7.36 -29.86 -1.59
N ARG A 75 6.15 -30.11 -1.10
CA ARG A 75 4.92 -30.21 -1.91
C ARG A 75 4.30 -28.86 -2.25
N PHE A 76 4.79 -27.78 -1.65
CA PHE A 76 4.21 -26.45 -1.76
C PHE A 76 5.17 -25.48 -2.45
N VAL A 77 4.58 -24.51 -3.14
CA VAL A 77 5.25 -23.31 -3.63
C VAL A 77 4.82 -22.15 -2.74
N PHE A 78 5.74 -21.22 -2.53
CA PHE A 78 5.50 -20.02 -1.74
C PHE A 78 5.49 -18.77 -2.63
N PRO A 79 4.43 -18.55 -3.43
CA PRO A 79 4.34 -17.38 -4.27
C PRO A 79 4.28 -16.12 -3.40
N THR A 80 4.99 -15.10 -3.85
CA THR A 80 4.97 -13.78 -3.21
C THR A 80 3.75 -13.00 -3.66
N PHE A 81 3.19 -12.21 -2.75
CA PHE A 81 2.11 -11.28 -3.07
C PHE A 81 2.36 -9.92 -2.45
N HIS A 82 1.81 -8.90 -3.08
CA HIS A 82 1.86 -7.52 -2.63
C HIS A 82 0.45 -6.93 -2.73
N THR A 83 0.02 -6.33 -1.63
CA THR A 83 -1.30 -5.75 -1.46
C THR A 83 -1.17 -4.27 -1.17
N GLY A 84 -1.86 -3.45 -1.97
CA GLY A 84 -2.15 -2.06 -1.66
C GLY A 84 -3.63 -1.86 -1.37
N LEU A 85 -4.03 -0.59 -1.24
CA LEU A 85 -5.40 -0.22 -0.90
C LEU A 85 -6.43 -0.61 -1.97
N PHE A 86 -6.04 -0.57 -3.25
CA PHE A 86 -6.94 -0.84 -4.38
C PHE A 86 -6.68 -2.16 -5.09
N ILE A 87 -5.41 -2.54 -5.22
CA ILE A 87 -4.96 -3.66 -6.05
C ILE A 87 -4.12 -4.61 -5.21
N THR A 88 -4.31 -5.90 -5.43
CA THR A 88 -3.47 -6.97 -4.93
C THR A 88 -2.93 -7.76 -6.12
N CYS A 89 -1.64 -7.96 -6.15
CA CYS A 89 -0.94 -8.68 -7.21
C CYS A 89 -0.21 -9.87 -6.58
N GLU A 90 -0.28 -11.01 -7.26
CA GLU A 90 0.30 -12.28 -6.83
C GLU A 90 1.18 -12.84 -7.94
N GLU A 91 2.27 -13.50 -7.56
CA GLU A 91 3.15 -14.19 -8.49
C GLU A 91 2.43 -15.36 -9.18
N ASN A 92 2.51 -15.42 -10.52
CA ASN A 92 1.87 -16.46 -11.30
C ASN A 92 2.63 -17.79 -11.17
N ILE A 93 2.02 -18.75 -10.47
CA ILE A 93 2.62 -20.07 -10.32
C ILE A 93 2.53 -20.95 -11.58
N TYR A 94 1.82 -20.56 -12.65
CA TYR A 94 1.58 -21.43 -13.82
C TYR A 94 2.56 -21.23 -14.98
N THR A 95 3.38 -20.18 -14.94
CA THR A 95 4.43 -19.89 -15.90
C THR A 95 5.79 -19.89 -15.20
N ASP A 96 6.86 -20.17 -15.95
CA ASP A 96 8.24 -19.96 -15.45
C ASP A 96 8.70 -18.50 -15.66
N GLU A 97 7.94 -17.72 -16.44
CA GLU A 97 8.17 -16.29 -16.62
C GLU A 97 7.62 -15.49 -15.43
N TRP A 98 8.29 -14.38 -15.11
CA TRP A 98 7.89 -13.47 -14.03
C TRP A 98 6.62 -12.70 -14.42
N GLU A 99 5.48 -13.37 -14.32
CA GLU A 99 4.16 -12.78 -14.51
C GLU A 99 3.44 -12.59 -13.17
N GLU A 100 2.76 -11.46 -13.01
CA GLU A 100 1.94 -11.17 -11.83
C GLU A 100 0.45 -11.16 -12.21
N LYS A 101 -0.37 -11.87 -11.43
CA LYS A 101 -1.82 -11.86 -11.54
C LYS A 101 -2.39 -10.81 -10.58
N CYS A 102 -2.81 -9.67 -11.13
CA CYS A 102 -3.40 -8.59 -10.36
C CYS A 102 -4.93 -8.68 -10.32
N ARG A 103 -5.51 -8.43 -9.14
CA ARG A 103 -6.96 -8.28 -8.91
C ARG A 103 -7.25 -7.15 -7.93
N GLY A 104 -8.48 -6.63 -7.94
CA GLY A 104 -8.89 -5.58 -7.02
C GLY A 104 -9.02 -6.10 -5.59
N PHE A 105 -8.48 -5.38 -4.60
CA PHE A 105 -8.56 -5.76 -3.19
C PHE A 105 -10.01 -5.91 -2.69
N TYR A 106 -10.93 -5.08 -3.20
CA TYR A 106 -12.36 -5.15 -2.89
C TYR A 106 -13.04 -6.50 -3.22
N THR A 107 -12.44 -7.29 -4.12
CA THR A 107 -12.95 -8.64 -4.47
C THR A 107 -12.59 -9.68 -3.42
N LEU A 108 -11.52 -9.42 -2.65
CA LEU A 108 -11.03 -10.29 -1.59
C LEU A 108 -11.74 -10.04 -0.27
N THR A 109 -12.14 -8.79 -0.02
CA THR A 109 -12.77 -8.39 1.23
C THR A 109 -14.14 -9.07 1.40
N PRO A 110 -14.39 -9.74 2.54
CA PRO A 110 -15.67 -10.39 2.80
C PRO A 110 -16.80 -9.34 2.85
N GLY A 111 -18.02 -9.76 2.48
CA GLY A 111 -19.15 -8.84 2.29
C GLY A 111 -19.45 -7.92 3.49
N CYS A 112 -19.31 -8.44 4.72
CA CYS A 112 -19.54 -7.69 5.95
C CYS A 112 -18.52 -6.57 6.20
N GLU A 113 -17.27 -6.76 5.76
CA GLU A 113 -16.15 -5.84 6.01
C GLU A 113 -15.96 -4.81 4.88
N LYS A 114 -16.71 -4.94 3.77
CA LYS A 114 -16.63 -3.99 2.65
C LYS A 114 -16.88 -2.56 3.08
N VAL A 115 -17.81 -2.34 4.02
CA VAL A 115 -18.10 -1.01 4.58
C VAL A 115 -16.88 -0.42 5.27
N MET A 116 -16.15 -1.23 6.05
CA MET A 116 -14.94 -0.80 6.74
C MET A 116 -13.80 -0.51 5.76
N MET A 117 -13.66 -1.29 4.68
CA MET A 117 -12.72 -1.00 3.61
C MET A 117 -13.00 0.36 2.95
N TRP A 118 -14.25 0.63 2.56
CA TRP A 118 -14.64 1.91 1.97
C TRP A 118 -14.43 3.08 2.95
N LEU A 119 -14.65 2.86 4.23
CA LEU A 119 -14.41 3.84 5.28
C LEU A 119 -12.91 4.17 5.41
N SER A 120 -12.06 3.14 5.44
CA SER A 120 -10.60 3.31 5.43
C SER A 120 -10.12 4.07 4.19
N LEU A 121 -10.59 3.68 3.01
CA LEU A 121 -10.30 4.39 1.76
C LEU A 121 -10.76 5.87 1.81
N SER A 122 -11.96 6.12 2.34
CA SER A 122 -12.48 7.48 2.47
C SER A 122 -11.62 8.33 3.41
N LEU A 123 -11.13 7.76 4.51
CA LEU A 123 -10.24 8.44 5.45
C LEU A 123 -8.91 8.83 4.79
N GLU A 124 -8.30 7.93 4.03
CA GLU A 124 -7.06 8.21 3.29
C GLU A 124 -7.26 9.32 2.23
N LEU A 125 -8.38 9.31 1.53
CA LEU A 125 -8.73 10.37 0.56
C LEU A 125 -8.98 11.72 1.26
N ILE A 126 -9.66 11.72 2.40
CA ILE A 126 -9.87 12.94 3.21
C ILE A 126 -8.52 13.45 3.73
N TYR A 127 -7.64 12.56 4.19
CA TYR A 127 -6.29 12.92 4.64
C TYR A 127 -5.50 13.65 3.55
N ILE A 128 -5.42 13.07 2.35
CA ILE A 128 -4.74 13.70 1.20
C ILE A 128 -5.43 15.02 0.81
N GLY A 129 -6.76 15.07 0.84
CA GLY A 129 -7.52 16.30 0.61
C GLY A 129 -7.19 17.41 1.61
N LEU A 130 -7.06 17.08 2.90
CA LEU A 130 -6.68 18.03 3.95
C LEU A 130 -5.24 18.52 3.78
N LEU A 131 -4.31 17.64 3.39
CA LEU A 131 -2.94 18.03 3.05
C LEU A 131 -2.88 18.95 1.82
N LEU A 132 -3.69 18.69 0.79
CA LEU A 132 -3.82 19.56 -0.38
C LEU A 132 -4.31 20.95 0.04
N ILE A 133 -5.37 21.02 0.84
CA ILE A 133 -5.89 22.30 1.35
C ILE A 133 -4.79 23.03 2.15
N SER A 134 -4.11 22.34 3.06
CA SER A 134 -3.00 22.93 3.83
C SER A 134 -1.86 23.45 2.94
N CYS A 135 -1.46 22.67 1.93
CA CYS A 135 -0.44 23.06 0.97
C CYS A 135 -0.82 24.33 0.20
N THR A 136 -2.08 24.44 -0.24
CA THR A 136 -2.57 25.63 -0.94
C THR A 136 -2.59 26.86 -0.01
N LEU A 137 -2.99 26.72 1.26
CA LEU A 137 -2.98 27.80 2.24
C LEU A 137 -1.56 28.32 2.52
N LEU A 138 -0.59 27.41 2.67
CA LEU A 138 0.82 27.76 2.86
C LEU A 138 1.42 28.40 1.60
N SER A 139 1.04 27.94 0.41
CA SER A 139 1.42 28.57 -0.87
C SER A 139 0.90 30.01 -0.96
N VAL A 140 -0.38 30.22 -0.67
CA VAL A 140 -1.01 31.56 -0.64
C VAL A 140 -0.32 32.46 0.39
N GLN A 141 0.02 31.94 1.58
CA GLN A 141 0.77 32.69 2.59
C GLN A 141 2.15 33.14 2.08
N LEU A 142 2.89 32.28 1.39
CA LEU A 142 4.19 32.63 0.81
C LEU A 142 4.05 33.68 -0.30
N CYS A 143 3.01 33.57 -1.13
CA CYS A 143 2.68 34.55 -2.16
C CYS A 143 2.35 35.92 -1.55
N ILE A 144 1.49 35.99 -0.52
CA ILE A 144 1.16 37.25 0.16
C ILE A 144 2.41 37.90 0.75
N ARG A 145 3.31 37.11 1.36
CA ARG A 145 4.56 37.62 1.92
C ARG A 145 5.50 38.21 0.86
N ALA A 146 5.50 37.66 -0.36
CA ALA A 146 6.35 38.12 -1.45
C ALA A 146 5.77 39.37 -2.15
N TRP A 147 4.45 39.45 -2.32
CA TRP A 147 3.80 40.49 -3.12
C TRP A 147 3.22 41.65 -2.29
N PHE A 148 2.78 41.40 -1.05
CA PHE A 148 2.10 42.40 -0.22
C PHE A 148 2.60 42.36 1.24
N PRO A 149 3.75 43.00 1.56
CA PRO A 149 4.28 43.02 2.93
C PRO A 149 3.37 43.74 3.94
N SER A 150 2.46 44.61 3.46
CA SER A 150 1.49 45.35 4.29
C SER A 150 0.44 44.45 4.96
N THR A 151 0.09 43.31 4.37
CA THR A 151 -0.98 42.41 4.85
C THR A 151 -0.46 41.21 5.65
N GLN A 152 0.68 41.38 6.35
CA GLN A 152 1.35 40.29 7.09
C GLN A 152 0.47 39.61 8.15
N ARG A 153 -0.52 40.30 8.72
CA ARG A 153 -1.48 39.75 9.70
C ARG A 153 -2.33 38.62 9.10
N TRP A 154 -2.75 38.75 7.84
CA TRP A 154 -3.52 37.72 7.14
C TRP A 154 -2.69 36.46 6.86
N GLY A 155 -1.39 36.64 6.58
CA GLY A 155 -0.48 35.51 6.40
C GLY A 155 -0.30 34.66 7.66
N GLN A 156 -0.30 35.25 8.85
CA GLN A 156 -0.24 34.50 10.11
C GLN A 156 -1.53 33.71 10.38
N LEU A 157 -2.69 34.25 9.99
CA LEU A 157 -3.97 33.57 10.11
C LEU A 157 -4.03 32.32 9.21
N LEU A 158 -3.61 32.46 7.95
CA LEU A 158 -3.54 31.33 7.00
C LEU A 158 -2.60 30.21 7.51
N ASN A 159 -1.47 30.58 8.12
CA ASN A 159 -0.55 29.63 8.71
C ASN A 159 -1.20 28.80 9.83
N ALA A 160 -2.03 29.45 10.67
CA ALA A 160 -2.73 28.77 11.75
C ALA A 160 -3.77 27.78 11.20
N PHE A 161 -4.56 28.18 10.20
CA PHE A 161 -5.51 27.29 9.53
C PHE A 161 -4.81 26.11 8.84
N ALA A 162 -3.72 26.37 8.13
CA ALA A 162 -2.92 25.32 7.51
C ALA A 162 -2.43 24.30 8.55
N ALA A 163 -1.94 24.77 9.70
CA ALA A 163 -1.52 23.88 10.78
C ALA A 163 -2.68 23.01 11.30
N VAL A 164 -3.88 23.57 11.47
CA VAL A 164 -5.07 22.81 11.90
C VAL A 164 -5.40 21.71 10.88
N PHE A 165 -5.44 22.02 9.58
CA PHE A 165 -5.72 21.02 8.55
C PHE A 165 -4.65 19.94 8.45
N THR A 166 -3.36 20.29 8.58
CA THR A 166 -2.27 19.31 8.60
C THR A 166 -2.39 18.36 9.80
N VAL A 167 -2.71 18.88 10.99
CA VAL A 167 -2.85 18.05 12.20
C VAL A 167 -4.08 17.14 12.11
N LEU A 168 -5.23 17.68 11.69
CA LEU A 168 -6.43 16.88 11.48
C LEU A 168 -6.21 15.80 10.42
N GLY A 169 -5.54 16.17 9.32
CA GLY A 169 -5.14 15.23 8.27
C GLY A 169 -4.26 14.12 8.84
N GLY A 170 -3.19 14.45 9.56
CA GLY A 170 -2.30 13.44 10.15
C GLY A 170 -3.02 12.50 11.12
N LEU A 171 -3.93 13.00 11.96
CA LEU A 171 -4.72 12.14 12.86
C LEU A 171 -5.65 11.20 12.08
N LEU A 172 -6.32 11.70 11.04
CA LEU A 172 -7.20 10.88 10.20
C LEU A 172 -6.41 9.84 9.40
N GLY A 173 -5.23 10.19 8.88
CA GLY A 173 -4.33 9.26 8.21
C GLY A 173 -3.88 8.14 9.15
N MET A 174 -3.43 8.47 10.36
CA MET A 174 -3.03 7.44 11.35
C MET A 174 -4.16 6.46 11.68
N VAL A 175 -5.40 6.96 11.77
CA VAL A 175 -6.59 6.11 11.95
C VAL A 175 -6.89 5.30 10.68
N GLY A 176 -6.80 5.92 9.49
CA GLY A 176 -6.99 5.27 8.19
C GLY A 176 -6.05 4.08 7.97
N HIS A 177 -4.76 4.25 8.24
CA HIS A 177 -3.74 3.21 8.17
C HIS A 177 -4.02 2.05 9.15
N MET A 178 -4.38 2.36 10.40
CA MET A 178 -4.73 1.34 11.40
C MET A 178 -6.00 0.57 11.01
N MET A 179 -7.00 1.26 10.48
CA MET A 179 -8.23 0.64 9.99
C MET A 179 -7.97 -0.23 8.75
N PHE A 180 -7.11 0.20 7.83
CA PHE A 180 -6.70 -0.61 6.69
C PHE A 180 -6.10 -1.94 7.15
N MET A 181 -5.21 -1.90 8.14
CA MET A 181 -4.60 -3.12 8.66
C MET A 181 -5.61 -4.07 9.30
N GLN A 182 -6.63 -3.55 9.97
CA GLN A 182 -7.71 -4.38 10.50
C GLN A 182 -8.49 -5.06 9.36
N VAL A 183 -8.85 -4.31 8.33
CA VAL A 183 -9.52 -4.85 7.13
C VAL A 183 -8.64 -5.88 6.42
N PHE A 184 -7.34 -5.65 6.35
CA PHE A 184 -6.40 -6.59 5.76
C PHE A 184 -6.29 -7.87 6.59
N GLN A 185 -6.23 -7.77 7.93
CA GLN A 185 -6.19 -8.94 8.82
C GLN A 185 -7.48 -9.77 8.75
N THR A 186 -8.65 -9.13 8.69
CA THR A 186 -9.93 -9.84 8.50
C THR A 186 -10.00 -10.47 7.11
N THR A 187 -9.51 -9.78 6.07
CA THR A 187 -9.43 -10.32 4.71
C THR A 187 -8.45 -11.50 4.63
N ALA A 188 -7.33 -11.47 5.34
CA ALA A 188 -6.35 -12.56 5.37
C ALA A 188 -6.87 -13.81 6.12
N SER A 189 -7.78 -13.64 7.09
CA SER A 189 -8.29 -14.73 7.92
C SER A 189 -9.63 -15.30 7.44
N MET A 190 -10.53 -14.45 6.94
CA MET A 190 -11.89 -14.81 6.49
C MET A 190 -12.08 -14.67 4.98
N GLY A 191 -11.06 -14.25 4.25
CA GLY A 191 -11.09 -14.17 2.78
C GLY A 191 -11.12 -15.54 2.12
N PRO A 192 -11.10 -15.56 0.77
CA PRO A 192 -11.09 -16.81 0.01
C PRO A 192 -9.85 -17.66 0.34
N GLU A 193 -10.00 -18.98 0.29
CA GLU A 193 -8.92 -19.93 0.65
C GLU A 193 -7.65 -19.70 -0.18
N ASP A 194 -7.81 -19.34 -1.46
CA ASP A 194 -6.71 -19.06 -2.39
C ASP A 194 -5.86 -17.86 -1.95
N PHE A 195 -6.44 -16.90 -1.22
CA PHE A 195 -5.73 -15.69 -0.80
C PHE A 195 -5.01 -15.84 0.55
N LYS A 196 -5.32 -16.90 1.31
CA LYS A 196 -4.91 -17.03 2.71
C LYS A 196 -3.37 -17.01 2.83
N PRO A 197 -2.77 -15.99 3.45
CA PRO A 197 -1.33 -15.87 3.52
C PRO A 197 -0.73 -16.82 4.57
N HIS A 198 0.46 -17.34 4.28
CA HIS A 198 1.26 -18.10 5.25
C HIS A 198 2.03 -17.16 6.18
N SER A 199 2.57 -16.08 5.61
CA SER A 199 3.28 -15.02 6.35
C SER A 199 3.11 -13.70 5.61
N TYR A 200 2.94 -12.60 6.33
CA TYR A 200 2.87 -11.26 5.74
C TYR A 200 3.50 -10.23 6.69
N GLY A 201 3.89 -9.09 6.13
CA GLY A 201 4.41 -7.95 6.87
C GLY A 201 4.18 -6.65 6.12
N TYR A 202 4.48 -5.54 6.79
CA TYR A 202 4.48 -4.21 6.19
C TYR A 202 5.56 -4.09 5.11
N SER A 203 5.31 -3.24 4.13
CA SER A 203 6.24 -2.91 3.06
C SER A 203 6.48 -1.40 3.01
N TRP A 204 7.31 -0.94 2.08
CA TRP A 204 7.87 0.41 2.07
C TRP A 204 6.85 1.54 1.91
N ALA A 205 5.68 1.27 1.35
CA ALA A 205 4.67 2.28 1.08
C ALA A 205 3.72 2.53 2.26
N PHE A 206 3.73 1.65 3.26
CA PHE A 206 2.93 1.77 4.49
C PHE A 206 3.65 2.64 5.52
#